data_AF-A0A852GV83-F1
#
_entry.id   AF-A0A852GV83-F1
#
_cell.length_a   1.000
_cell.length_b   1.000
_cell.length_c   1.000
_cell.angle_alpha   90.00
_cell.angle_beta   90.00
_cell.angle_gamma   90.00
#
_symmetry.space_group_name_H-M   'P 1'
#
loop_
_entity.id
_entity.type
_entity.pdbx_description
1 polymer ?
#
loop_
_entity_poly.entity_id
_entity_poly.type
_entity_poly.pdbx_seq_one_letter_code
_entity_poly.pdbx_strand_id
1 'polypeptide(L)'
;FTEEKLGQAEKTELDAHLENLLSKAECTKLWTEKIMKQTEVLLQPNPNARIEEFVYEKLDRKAPSRMNNPELLGQYMIDAGNEFGPGTAYGK
;
A
#
# COMPACT_ATOMS: atom_id res chain seq x y z
N PHE A 1 -19.96 -55.29 -26.84
CA PHE A 1 -19.53 -54.23 -25.91
C PHE A 1 -18.14 -53.81 -26.33
N THR A 2 -18.00 -52.61 -26.88
CA THR A 2 -16.72 -52.01 -27.26
C THR A 2 -16.24 -51.17 -26.09
N GLU A 3 -15.23 -51.65 -25.37
CA GLU A 3 -14.58 -50.92 -24.29
C GLU A 3 -13.66 -49.85 -24.88
N GLU A 4 -14.02 -48.59 -24.69
CA GLU A 4 -13.17 -47.46 -25.02
C GLU A 4 -12.10 -47.30 -23.93
N LYS A 5 -10.84 -47.62 -24.27
CA LYS A 5 -9.70 -47.29 -23.41
C LYS A 5 -9.34 -45.82 -23.60
N LEU A 6 -9.73 -44.97 -22.65
CA LEU A 6 -9.14 -43.63 -22.52
C LEU A 6 -7.65 -43.78 -22.15
N GLY A 7 -6.77 -43.43 -23.08
CA GLY A 7 -5.34 -43.29 -22.80
C GLY A 7 -5.12 -42.11 -21.85
N GLN A 8 -4.33 -42.31 -20.79
CA GLN A 8 -3.76 -41.20 -20.04
C GLN A 8 -2.85 -40.42 -21.00
N ALA A 9 -3.26 -39.21 -21.37
CA ALA A 9 -2.35 -38.29 -22.04
C ALA A 9 -1.21 -37.99 -21.06
N GLU A 10 0.03 -38.23 -21.48
CA GLU A 10 1.21 -37.86 -20.71
C GLU A 10 1.14 -36.37 -20.34
N LYS A 11 1.50 -36.05 -19.09
CA LYS A 11 1.52 -34.68 -18.59
C LYS A 11 2.41 -33.86 -19.53
N THR A 12 1.86 -32.86 -20.21
CA THR A 12 2.66 -31.98 -21.08
C THR A 12 3.71 -31.30 -20.21
N GLU A 13 4.97 -31.73 -20.35
CA GLU A 13 6.09 -31.11 -19.64
C GLU A 13 6.26 -29.68 -20.18
N LEU A 14 6.32 -28.71 -19.27
CA LEU A 14 6.63 -27.33 -19.64
C LEU A 14 8.10 -27.30 -20.05
N ASP A 15 8.40 -26.71 -21.21
CA ASP A 15 9.79 -26.48 -21.63
C ASP A 15 10.54 -25.72 -20.51
N ALA A 16 11.77 -26.13 -20.20
CA ALA A 16 12.60 -25.56 -19.15
C ALA A 16 12.77 -24.04 -19.30
N HIS A 17 12.73 -23.52 -20.53
CA HIS A 17 12.73 -22.07 -20.77
C HIS A 17 11.46 -21.39 -20.21
N LEU A 18 10.29 -22.00 -20.43
CA LEU A 18 9.01 -21.51 -19.93
C LEU A 18 8.92 -21.60 -18.40
N GLU A 19 9.41 -22.68 -17.78
CA GLU A 19 9.46 -22.80 -16.31
C GLU A 19 10.33 -21.70 -15.69
N ASN A 20 11.48 -21.40 -16.29
CA ASN A 20 12.35 -20.31 -15.84
C ASN A 20 11.67 -18.94 -15.96
N LEU A 21 10.93 -18.70 -17.04
CA LEU A 21 10.18 -17.45 -17.22
C LEU A 21 9.05 -17.32 -16.20
N LEU A 22 8.31 -18.40 -15.94
CA LEU A 22 7.24 -18.41 -14.95
C LEU A 22 7.77 -18.15 -13.54
N SER A 23 8.85 -18.82 -13.14
CA SER A 23 9.50 -18.60 -11.84
C SER A 23 9.96 -17.15 -11.66
N LYS A 24 10.53 -16.54 -12.71
CA LYS A 24 10.90 -15.12 -12.71
C LYS A 24 9.68 -14.21 -12.60
N ALA A 25 8.60 -14.51 -13.34
CA ALA A 25 7.37 -13.72 -13.31
C ALA A 25 6.72 -13.75 -11.91
N GLU A 26 6.64 -14.93 -11.29
CA GLU A 26 6.12 -15.09 -9.93
C GLU A 26 6.98 -14.36 -8.90
N CYS A 27 8.31 -14.53 -8.97
CA CYS A 27 9.23 -13.78 -8.11
C CYS A 27 9.04 -12.27 -8.27
N THR A 28 8.96 -11.79 -9.51
CA THR A 28 8.81 -10.36 -9.81
C THR A 28 7.50 -9.83 -9.24
N LYS A 29 6.38 -10.53 -9.46
CA LYS A 29 5.07 -10.17 -8.92
C LYS A 29 5.12 -10.09 -7.40
N LEU A 30 5.62 -11.13 -6.73
CA LEU A 30 5.68 -11.20 -5.28
C LEU A 30 6.50 -10.05 -4.68
N TRP A 31 7.68 -9.79 -5.23
CA TRP A 31 8.55 -8.73 -4.72
C TRP A 31 8.00 -7.34 -5.00
N THR A 32 7.38 -7.14 -6.17
CA THR A 32 6.71 -5.88 -6.51
C THR A 32 5.59 -5.59 -5.51
N GLU A 33 4.72 -6.56 -5.25
CA GLU A 33 3.62 -6.41 -4.29
C GLU A 33 4.13 -6.15 -2.86
N LYS A 34 5.21 -6.81 -2.44
CA LYS A 34 5.81 -6.61 -1.10
C LYS A 34 6.42 -5.23 -0.95
N ILE A 35 7.19 -4.77 -1.95
CA ILE A 35 7.85 -3.46 -1.92
C ILE A 35 6.80 -2.34 -1.90
N MET A 36 5.76 -2.45 -2.73
CA MET A 36 4.66 -1.48 -2.76
C MET A 36 3.96 -1.37 -1.40
N LYS A 37 3.54 -2.51 -0.83
CA LYS A 37 2.89 -2.54 0.50
C LYS A 37 3.78 -1.95 1.60
N GLN A 38 5.08 -2.26 1.61
CA GLN A 38 5.97 -1.73 2.63
C GLN A 38 6.24 -0.23 2.46
N THR A 39 6.27 0.26 1.22
CA THR A 39 6.42 1.68 0.91
C THR A 39 5.20 2.48 1.39
N GLU A 40 3.98 1.98 1.17
CA GLU A 40 2.76 2.58 1.72
C GLU A 40 2.79 2.69 3.25
N VAL A 41 3.31 1.67 3.95
CA VAL A 41 3.45 1.71 5.41
C VAL A 41 4.40 2.82 5.86
N LEU A 42 5.47 3.07 5.12
CA LEU A 42 6.42 4.15 5.45
C LEU A 42 5.83 5.54 5.19
N LEU A 43 5.11 5.70 4.09
CA LEU A 43 4.52 6.98 3.69
C LEU A 43 3.31 7.35 4.57
N GLN A 44 2.48 6.36 4.89
CA GLN A 44 1.32 6.53 5.76
C GLN A 44 1.34 5.46 6.85
N PRO A 45 2.04 5.69 7.97
CA PRO A 45 2.18 4.70 9.04
C PRO A 45 0.85 4.38 9.73
N ASN A 46 -0.12 5.32 9.70
CA ASN A 46 -1.43 5.14 10.28
C ASN A 46 -2.27 4.12 9.49
N PRO A 47 -2.59 2.95 10.04
CA PRO A 47 -3.33 1.91 9.32
C PRO A 47 -4.77 2.33 8.96
N ASN A 48 -5.42 3.17 9.77
CA ASN A 48 -6.78 3.64 9.49
C ASN A 48 -6.80 4.57 8.28
N ALA A 49 -5.79 5.44 8.17
CA ALA A 49 -5.66 6.34 7.03
C ALA A 49 -5.38 5.56 5.74
N ARG A 50 -4.55 4.50 5.79
CA ARG A 50 -4.30 3.64 4.62
C ARG A 50 -5.56 2.92 4.13
N ILE A 51 -6.34 2.33 5.04
CA ILE A 51 -7.57 1.60 4.67
C ILE A 51 -8.59 2.54 4.04
N GLU A 52 -8.76 3.72 4.63
CA GLU A 52 -9.66 4.73 4.10
C GLU A 52 -9.23 5.18 2.70
N GLU A 53 -7.95 5.51 2.50
CA GLU A 53 -7.40 5.91 1.20
C GLU A 53 -7.61 4.82 0.15
N PHE A 54 -7.36 3.55 0.50
CA PHE A 54 -7.65 2.41 -0.36
C PHE A 54 -9.13 2.33 -0.76
N VAL A 55 -10.07 2.55 0.17
CA VAL A 55 -11.51 2.55 -0.14
C VAL A 55 -11.87 3.69 -1.09
N TYR A 56 -11.34 4.89 -0.86
CA TYR A 56 -11.58 6.04 -1.74
C TYR A 56 -11.02 5.80 -3.15
N GLU A 57 -9.82 5.25 -3.27
CA GLU A 57 -9.22 4.87 -4.55
C GLU A 57 -10.10 3.84 -5.30
N LYS A 58 -10.61 2.80 -4.61
CA LYS A 58 -11.48 1.79 -5.22
C LYS A 58 -12.85 2.33 -5.64
N LEU A 59 -13.30 3.42 -5.03
CA LEU A 59 -14.56 4.08 -5.38
C LEU A 59 -14.38 5.20 -6.41
N ASP A 60 -13.16 5.43 -6.91
CA ASP A 60 -12.79 6.56 -7.78
C ASP A 60 -13.22 7.91 -7.19
N ARG A 61 -13.03 8.04 -5.87
CA ARG A 61 -13.38 9.23 -5.09
C ARG A 61 -12.13 9.81 -4.46
N LYS A 62 -12.11 11.13 -4.29
CA LYS A 62 -11.02 11.80 -3.58
C LYS A 62 -11.15 11.57 -2.06
N ALA A 63 -10.11 11.05 -1.43
CA ALA A 63 -10.03 10.98 0.02
C ALA A 63 -10.08 12.40 0.63
N PRO A 64 -10.73 12.58 1.79
CA PRO A 64 -10.78 13.87 2.46
C PRO A 64 -9.37 14.32 2.85
N SER A 65 -9.08 15.61 2.64
CA SER A 65 -7.81 16.20 3.08
C SER A 65 -7.79 16.24 4.61
N ARG A 66 -6.85 15.52 5.23
CA ARG A 66 -6.63 15.53 6.68
C ARG A 66 -5.46 16.42 7.02
N MET A 67 -5.52 17.05 8.20
CA MET A 67 -4.33 17.72 8.72
C MET A 67 -3.25 16.68 8.98
N ASN A 68 -2.05 16.95 8.49
CA ASN A 68 -0.87 16.13 8.77
C ASN A 68 -0.33 16.42 10.17
N ASN A 69 0.56 15.55 10.67
CA ASN A 69 1.12 15.70 12.02
C ASN A 69 1.82 17.07 12.24
N PRO A 70 2.62 17.59 11.29
CA PRO A 70 3.17 18.94 11.39
C PRO A 70 2.12 20.05 11.46
N GLU A 71 1.03 19.97 10.69
CA GLU A 71 -0.05 20.95 10.71
C GLU A 71 -0.77 20.95 12.06
N LEU A 72 -1.08 19.76 12.60
CA LEU A 72 -1.69 19.64 13.92
C LEU A 72 -0.77 20.21 15.01
N LEU A 73 0.53 19.89 14.95
CA LEU A 73 1.51 20.46 15.88
C LEU A 73 1.59 21.99 15.74
N GLY A 74 1.64 22.49 14.51
CA GLY A 74 1.68 23.92 14.22
C GLY A 74 0.47 24.65 14.78
N GLN A 75 -0.73 24.07 14.66
CA GLN A 75 -1.95 24.62 15.23
C GLN A 75 -1.82 24.76 16.76
N TYR A 76 -1.40 23.70 17.46
CA TYR A 76 -1.17 23.77 18.90
C TYR A 76 -0.08 24.77 19.29
N MET A 77 0.99 24.90 18.50
CA MET A 77 2.06 25.86 18.76
C MET A 77 1.58 27.30 18.59
N ILE A 78 0.72 27.58 17.60
CA ILE A 78 0.09 28.89 17.41
C ILE A 78 -0.82 29.21 18.60
N ASP A 79 -1.69 28.27 18.97
CA ASP A 79 -2.62 28.45 20.09
C ASP A 79 -1.85 28.68 21.41
N ALA A 80 -0.79 27.91 21.66
CA ALA A 80 0.07 28.10 22.82
C ALA A 80 0.81 29.45 22.80
N GLY A 81 1.33 29.89 21.65
CA GLY A 81 1.98 31.20 21.51
C GLY A 81 1.02 32.36 21.82
N ASN A 82 -0.23 32.26 21.35
CA ASN A 82 -1.27 33.23 21.64
C ASN A 82 -1.63 33.27 23.13
N GLU A 83 -1.67 32.12 23.80
CA GLU A 83 -1.94 32.02 25.25
C GLU A 83 -0.77 32.52 26.11
N PHE A 84 0.48 32.25 25.72
CA PHE A 84 1.67 32.81 26.37
C PHE A 84 1.73 34.33 26.24
N GLY A 85 1.20 34.88 25.15
CA GLY A 85 1.01 36.31 24.95
C GLY A 85 2.25 37.03 24.41
N PRO A 86 2.04 38.13 23.66
CA PRO A 86 3.07 38.80 22.86
C PRO A 86 4.14 39.55 23.68
N GLY A 87 3.91 39.69 24.99
CA GLY A 87 4.86 40.30 25.92
C GLY A 87 5.90 39.34 26.48
N THR A 88 5.76 38.03 26.22
CA THR A 88 6.70 37.00 26.69
C THR A 88 7.72 36.65 25.61
N ALA A 89 8.85 36.09 25.99
CA ALA A 89 9.86 35.62 25.04
C ALA A 89 9.39 34.45 24.16
N TYR A 90 8.31 33.76 24.55
CA TYR A 90 7.81 32.54 23.90
C TYR A 90 6.48 32.70 23.16
N GLY A 91 5.76 33.81 23.35
CA GLY A 91 4.52 34.14 22.63
C GLY A 91 4.68 35.19 21.53
N LYS A 92 5.93 35.45 21.10
CA LYS A 92 6.29 36.50 20.14
C LYS A 92 6.58 35.93 18.75
#